data_AF-A0A7C2YRH4-F1
#
_entry.id   AF-A0A7C2YRH4-F1
#
_cell.length_a   1.000
_cell.length_b   1.000
_cell.length_c   1.000
_cell.angle_alpha   90.00
_cell.angle_beta   90.00
_cell.angle_gamma   90.00
#
_symmetry.space_group_name_H-M   'P 1'
#
loop_
_entity.id
_entity.type
_entity.pdbx_description
1 polymer ?
#
loop_
_entity_poly.entity_id
_entity_poly.type
_entity_poly.pdbx_seq_one_letter_code
_entity_poly.pdbx_strand_id
1 'polypeptide(L)'
;MGTAAMACKVCKAEMALHPIDPVCGEEGALKVTLIQLPAMVCPNTHRRFAMPQFPILLLDRIAGTDIDTLPAGKKSGLIFKHYQCSACGAALEAAGREESFDFDVTLENLPPFRVQLATQFYNCTSCGKAQMRSRDDVRKLLPAAMARAFKAARLNPE
;
A
#
# COMPACT_ATOMS: atom_id res chain seq x y z
N MET A 1 -10.18 -31.05 -3.07
CA MET A 1 -10.47 -30.11 -4.17
C MET A 1 -9.15 -29.72 -4.79
N GLY A 2 -8.87 -30.20 -6.00
CA GLY A 2 -7.56 -30.02 -6.64
C GLY A 2 -7.36 -28.59 -7.08
N THR A 3 -6.34 -27.91 -6.54
CA THR A 3 -5.84 -26.66 -7.09
C THR A 3 -5.34 -26.95 -8.50
N ALA A 4 -6.00 -26.41 -9.53
CA ALA A 4 -5.48 -26.46 -10.89
C ALA A 4 -4.09 -25.81 -10.88
N ALA A 5 -3.06 -26.65 -11.00
CA ALA A 5 -1.69 -26.19 -10.94
C ALA A 5 -1.43 -25.26 -12.12
N MET A 6 -1.26 -23.98 -11.83
CA MET A 6 -1.10 -22.98 -12.88
C MET A 6 0.32 -23.11 -13.44
N ALA A 7 0.44 -23.37 -14.75
CA ALA A 7 1.74 -23.44 -15.39
C ALA A 7 2.38 -22.04 -15.51
N CYS A 8 3.69 -21.97 -15.31
CA CYS A 8 4.47 -20.76 -15.53
C CYS A 8 4.42 -20.35 -17.01
N LYS A 9 4.00 -19.12 -17.31
CA LYS A 9 3.92 -18.65 -18.71
C LYS A 9 5.28 -18.60 -19.41
N VAL A 10 6.37 -18.40 -18.64
CA VAL A 10 7.75 -18.29 -19.14
C VAL A 10 8.37 -19.67 -19.39
N CYS A 11 8.48 -20.51 -18.37
CA CYS A 11 9.21 -21.79 -18.45
C CYS A 11 8.34 -23.05 -18.41
N LYS A 12 7.01 -22.89 -18.38
CA LYS A 12 6.01 -23.99 -18.34
C LYS A 12 6.04 -24.90 -17.11
N ALA A 13 7.00 -24.73 -16.20
CA ALA A 13 7.04 -25.43 -14.92
C ALA A 13 5.80 -25.15 -14.07
N GLU A 14 5.45 -26.11 -13.21
CA GLU A 14 4.39 -25.97 -12.22
C GLU A 14 4.65 -24.79 -11.29
N MET A 15 3.60 -24.06 -10.91
CA MET A 15 3.67 -22.97 -9.94
C MET A 15 2.93 -23.36 -8.66
N ALA A 16 3.52 -23.00 -7.53
CA ALA A 16 2.92 -23.13 -6.21
C ALA A 16 2.82 -21.77 -5.53
N LEU A 17 1.89 -21.65 -4.58
CA LEU A 17 1.73 -20.44 -3.79
C LEU A 17 2.84 -20.37 -2.73
N HIS A 18 3.60 -19.29 -2.74
CA HIS A 18 4.65 -19.05 -1.75
C HIS A 18 4.60 -17.59 -1.27
N PRO A 19 4.87 -17.34 0.02
CA PRO A 19 5.21 -15.99 0.45
C PRO A 19 6.54 -15.58 -0.18
N ILE A 20 6.64 -14.33 -0.60
CA ILE A 20 7.90 -13.76 -1.09
C ILE A 20 8.54 -12.86 -0.04
N ASP A 21 9.85 -12.63 -0.21
CA ASP A 21 10.61 -11.66 0.59
C ASP A 21 9.95 -10.28 0.55
N PRO A 22 10.13 -9.45 1.59
CA PRO A 22 9.60 -8.11 1.63
C PRO A 22 10.03 -7.28 0.41
N VAL A 23 9.06 -6.60 -0.19
CA VAL A 23 9.27 -5.76 -1.38
C VAL A 23 8.71 -4.37 -1.12
N CYS A 24 9.37 -3.36 -1.68
CA CYS A 24 9.07 -1.97 -1.42
C CYS A 24 8.86 -1.18 -2.71
N GLY A 25 7.93 -0.23 -2.68
CA GLY A 25 7.71 0.77 -3.73
C GLY A 25 7.42 2.14 -3.14
N GLU A 26 7.96 3.18 -3.77
CA GLU A 26 7.90 4.56 -3.28
C GLU A 26 7.34 5.49 -4.35
N GLU A 27 6.40 6.34 -3.98
CA GLU A 27 5.88 7.43 -4.82
C GLU A 27 5.73 8.70 -3.99
N GLY A 28 6.48 9.74 -4.34
CA GLY A 28 6.52 10.99 -3.58
C GLY A 28 6.90 10.74 -2.11
N ALA A 29 6.02 11.13 -1.18
CA ALA A 29 6.21 10.96 0.26
C ALA A 29 5.53 9.70 0.82
N LEU A 30 5.14 8.76 -0.05
CA LEU A 30 4.52 7.50 0.34
C LEU A 30 5.45 6.33 -0.01
N LYS A 31 5.70 5.49 0.99
CA LYS A 31 6.39 4.21 0.85
C LYS A 31 5.44 3.08 1.21
N VAL A 32 5.38 2.06 0.36
CA VAL A 32 4.59 0.84 0.54
C VAL A 32 5.54 -0.34 0.61
N THR A 33 5.50 -1.09 1.71
CA THR A 33 6.23 -2.36 1.85
C THR A 33 5.24 -3.51 1.96
N LEU A 34 5.35 -4.51 1.09
CA LEU A 34 4.55 -5.73 1.12
C LEU A 34 5.38 -6.83 1.80
N ILE A 35 4.87 -7.38 2.89
CA ILE A 35 5.59 -8.33 3.76
C ILE A 35 4.83 -9.67 3.74
N GLN A 36 5.55 -10.76 3.46
CA GLN A 36 4.97 -12.10 3.31
C GLN A 36 3.88 -12.16 2.22
N LEU A 37 4.04 -11.36 1.16
CA LEU A 37 3.07 -11.28 0.07
C LEU A 37 2.91 -12.65 -0.61
N PRO A 38 1.70 -13.23 -0.69
CA PRO A 38 1.48 -14.47 -1.41
C PRO A 38 1.60 -14.24 -2.91
N ALA A 39 2.42 -15.06 -3.57
CA ALA A 39 2.57 -15.05 -5.03
C ALA A 39 2.65 -16.48 -5.57
N MET A 40 2.26 -16.67 -6.83
CA MET A 40 2.56 -17.92 -7.54
C MET A 40 4.04 -17.90 -7.93
N VAL A 41 4.80 -18.91 -7.55
CA VAL A 41 6.23 -19.04 -7.83
C VAL A 41 6.52 -20.41 -8.44
N CYS A 42 7.30 -20.45 -9.51
CA CYS A 42 7.80 -21.71 -10.09
C CYS A 42 9.22 -22.04 -9.59
N PRO A 43 9.73 -23.27 -9.78
CA PRO A 43 11.10 -23.65 -9.42
C PRO A 43 12.20 -22.79 -10.07
N ASN A 44 11.89 -22.12 -11.18
CA ASN A 44 12.80 -21.19 -11.88
C ASN A 44 12.66 -19.74 -11.39
N THR A 45 12.02 -19.50 -10.24
CA THR A 45 11.85 -18.18 -9.58
C THR A 45 11.00 -17.15 -10.33
N HIS A 46 10.35 -17.53 -11.43
CA HIS A 46 9.34 -16.67 -12.07
C HIS A 46 8.13 -16.52 -11.15
N ARG A 47 7.60 -15.30 -11.10
CA ARG A 47 6.51 -14.92 -10.19
C ARG A 47 5.31 -14.42 -10.97
N ARG A 48 4.11 -14.71 -10.45
CA ARG A 48 2.84 -14.14 -10.90
C ARG A 48 2.00 -13.81 -9.67
N PHE A 49 1.04 -12.91 -9.84
CA PHE A 49 0.07 -12.63 -8.78
C PHE A 49 -0.65 -13.93 -8.36
N ALA A 50 -0.97 -14.02 -7.07
CA ALA A 50 -1.67 -15.19 -6.51
C ALA A 50 -3.04 -15.43 -7.18
N MET A 51 -3.68 -14.35 -7.65
CA MET A 51 -4.90 -14.39 -8.45
C MET A 51 -4.97 -13.17 -9.40
N PRO A 52 -5.73 -13.24 -10.52
CA PRO A 52 -5.77 -12.16 -11.51
C PRO A 52 -6.17 -10.78 -10.97
N GLN A 53 -7.19 -10.74 -10.09
CA GLN A 53 -7.73 -9.51 -9.51
C GLN A 53 -6.93 -8.99 -8.30
N PHE A 54 -5.86 -9.68 -7.90
CA PHE A 54 -5.09 -9.37 -6.69
C PHE A 54 -4.68 -7.90 -6.58
N PRO A 55 -4.12 -7.25 -7.61
CA PRO A 55 -3.65 -5.87 -7.49
C PRO A 55 -4.77 -4.88 -7.16
N ILE A 56 -5.94 -5.07 -7.77
CA ILE A 56 -7.11 -4.20 -7.59
C ILE A 56 -7.74 -4.46 -6.22
N LEU A 57 -7.92 -5.72 -5.82
CA LEU A 57 -8.46 -6.06 -4.49
C LEU A 57 -7.60 -5.49 -3.36
N LEU A 58 -6.27 -5.59 -3.49
CA LEU A 58 -5.36 -5.03 -2.51
C LEU A 58 -5.44 -3.50 -2.51
N LEU A 59 -5.43 -2.87 -3.68
CA LEU A 59 -5.53 -1.41 -3.78
C LEU A 59 -6.82 -0.89 -3.15
N ASP A 60 -7.96 -1.49 -3.49
CA ASP A 60 -9.28 -1.09 -2.97
C ASP A 60 -9.36 -1.26 -1.44
N ARG A 61 -8.81 -2.37 -0.92
CA ARG A 61 -8.72 -2.60 0.52
C ARG A 61 -7.94 -1.49 1.23
N ILE A 62 -6.73 -1.20 0.77
CA ILE A 62 -5.87 -0.20 1.40
C ILE A 62 -6.48 1.20 1.22
N ALA A 63 -6.91 1.56 0.01
CA ALA A 63 -7.43 2.89 -0.32
C ALA A 63 -8.79 3.19 0.35
N GLY A 64 -9.64 2.17 0.47
CA GLY A 64 -11.03 2.31 0.91
C GLY A 64 -11.29 1.95 2.37
N THR A 65 -10.47 1.11 3.00
CA THR A 65 -10.68 0.70 4.41
C THR A 65 -9.53 1.17 5.29
N ASP A 66 -8.31 0.76 4.95
CA ASP A 66 -7.20 0.88 5.90
C ASP A 66 -6.70 2.33 6.03
N ILE A 67 -6.63 3.10 4.94
CA ILE A 67 -6.28 4.53 4.97
C ILE A 67 -7.29 5.37 5.78
N ASP A 68 -8.56 4.99 5.85
CA ASP A 68 -9.57 5.75 6.59
C ASP A 68 -9.39 5.64 8.11
N THR A 69 -8.69 4.62 8.59
CA THR A 69 -8.33 4.47 10.00
C THR A 69 -7.25 5.48 10.44
N LEU A 70 -6.49 6.03 9.51
CA LEU A 70 -5.37 6.93 9.81
C LEU A 70 -5.84 8.37 10.05
N PRO A 71 -5.28 9.09 11.05
CA PRO A 71 -5.56 10.51 11.26
C PRO A 71 -5.12 11.35 10.07
N ALA A 72 -6.01 12.20 9.56
CA ALA A 72 -5.71 13.10 8.46
C ALA A 72 -6.35 14.46 8.65
N GLY A 73 -5.63 15.48 8.22
CA GLY A 73 -6.12 16.85 8.10
C GLY A 73 -7.04 17.05 6.91
N LYS A 74 -7.49 18.28 6.75
CA LYS A 74 -8.31 18.72 5.62
C LYS A 74 -7.53 19.70 4.77
N LYS A 75 -7.69 19.58 3.46
CA LYS A 75 -7.18 20.54 2.49
C LYS A 75 -8.20 21.68 2.36
N SER A 76 -7.75 22.90 2.56
CA SER A 76 -8.56 24.12 2.49
C SER A 76 -7.90 25.17 1.59
N GLY A 77 -8.71 26.02 0.97
CA GLY A 77 -8.27 27.10 0.07
C GLY A 77 -8.17 26.69 -1.40
N LEU A 78 -8.78 27.52 -2.27
CA LEU A 78 -8.76 27.35 -3.74
C LEU A 78 -7.48 27.88 -4.40
N ILE A 79 -6.79 28.84 -3.76
CA ILE A 79 -5.64 29.57 -4.33
C ILE A 79 -4.33 29.25 -3.59
N PHE A 80 -4.37 29.15 -2.26
CA PHE A 80 -3.26 28.66 -1.44
C PHE A 80 -3.72 27.42 -0.67
N LYS A 81 -3.11 26.27 -0.98
CA LYS A 81 -3.42 25.00 -0.32
C LYS A 81 -2.93 25.05 1.12
N HIS A 82 -3.84 25.21 2.07
CA HIS A 82 -3.56 25.10 3.49
C HIS A 82 -4.07 23.77 4.02
N TYR A 83 -3.20 23.05 4.73
CA TYR A 83 -3.57 21.83 5.44
C TYR A 83 -3.93 22.19 6.89
N GLN A 84 -5.13 21.82 7.29
CA GLN A 84 -5.70 22.11 8.59
C GLN A 84 -5.90 20.82 9.40
N CYS A 85 -5.70 20.93 10.70
CA CYS A 85 -5.98 19.89 11.66
C CYS A 85 -7.47 19.51 11.63
N SER A 86 -7.78 18.23 11.48
CA SER A 86 -9.17 17.75 11.47
C SER A 86 -9.88 17.87 12.81
N ALA A 87 -9.14 17.99 13.91
CA ALA A 87 -9.71 18.08 15.25
C ALA A 87 -10.01 19.52 15.70
N CYS A 88 -9.19 20.51 15.35
CA CYS A 88 -9.35 21.90 15.83
C CYS A 88 -9.30 22.97 14.73
N GLY A 89 -9.06 22.61 13.47
CA GLY A 89 -9.02 23.54 12.33
C GLY A 89 -7.75 24.39 12.21
N ALA A 90 -6.87 24.40 13.22
CA ALA A 90 -5.59 25.12 13.16
C ALA A 90 -4.63 24.51 12.13
N ALA A 91 -3.60 25.27 11.75
CA ALA A 91 -2.58 24.82 10.80
C ALA A 91 -1.80 23.60 11.32
N LEU A 92 -1.30 22.80 10.38
CA LEU A 92 -0.28 21.79 10.66
C LEU A 92 1.12 22.41 10.54
N GLU A 93 2.08 21.85 11.26
CA GLU A 93 3.49 22.22 11.13
C GLU A 93 4.01 22.07 9.68
N ALA A 94 5.01 22.87 9.34
CA ALA A 94 5.61 22.84 8.01
C ALA A 94 6.44 21.57 7.78
N ALA A 95 7.20 21.16 8.80
CA ALA A 95 8.01 19.94 8.80
C ALA A 95 7.18 18.75 9.29
N GLY A 96 7.23 17.65 8.55
CA GLY A 96 6.67 16.38 8.96
C GLY A 96 7.74 15.44 9.47
N ARG A 97 7.31 14.37 10.12
CA ARG A 97 8.13 13.20 10.40
C ARG A 97 7.55 12.00 9.68
N GLU A 98 8.41 11.08 9.26
CA GLU A 98 7.95 9.80 8.73
C GLU A 98 7.36 8.96 9.87
N GLU A 99 6.18 8.40 9.64
CA GLU A 99 5.56 7.38 10.49
C GLU A 99 5.13 6.20 9.63
N SER A 100 5.26 5.00 10.19
CA SER A 100 4.90 3.73 9.54
C SER A 100 3.70 3.08 10.21
N PHE A 101 2.82 2.51 9.40
CA PHE A 101 1.59 1.84 9.82
C PHE A 101 1.51 0.47 9.18
N ASP A 102 1.27 -0.54 10.01
CA ASP A 102 1.13 -1.91 9.57
C ASP A 102 -0.36 -2.27 9.46
N PHE A 103 -0.73 -2.87 8.33
CA PHE A 103 -2.06 -3.38 8.06
C PHE A 103 -1.97 -4.88 7.78
N ASP A 104 -2.63 -5.68 8.62
CA ASP A 104 -2.80 -7.10 8.35
C ASP A 104 -3.93 -7.29 7.34
N VAL A 105 -3.58 -7.83 6.17
CA VAL A 105 -4.48 -7.99 5.04
C VAL A 105 -4.90 -9.45 4.92
N THR A 106 -6.20 -9.65 4.88
CA THR A 106 -6.83 -10.94 4.53
C THR A 106 -7.64 -10.75 3.26
N LEU A 107 -7.28 -11.50 2.23
CA LEU A 107 -8.03 -11.61 0.98
C LEU A 107 -8.57 -13.03 0.84
N GLU A 108 -9.72 -13.18 0.21
CA GLU A 108 -10.36 -14.49 0.06
C GLU A 108 -9.43 -15.49 -0.66
N ASN A 109 -9.37 -16.72 -0.15
CA ASN A 109 -8.58 -17.82 -0.70
C ASN A 109 -7.05 -17.58 -0.71
N LEU A 110 -6.55 -16.61 0.08
CA LEU A 110 -5.12 -16.34 0.22
C LEU A 110 -4.69 -16.38 1.70
N PRO A 111 -3.46 -16.84 1.99
CA PRO A 111 -2.85 -16.65 3.29
C PRO A 111 -2.80 -15.16 3.66
N PRO A 112 -2.95 -14.82 4.96
CA PRO A 112 -2.81 -13.45 5.41
C PRO A 112 -1.38 -12.95 5.18
N PHE A 113 -1.26 -11.66 4.92
CA PHE A 113 0.02 -10.97 4.72
C PHE A 113 -0.08 -9.55 5.25
N ARG A 114 1.02 -8.82 5.25
CA ARG A 114 1.06 -7.46 5.81
C ARG A 114 1.43 -6.43 4.76
N VAL A 115 0.78 -5.28 4.84
CA VAL A 115 1.16 -4.06 4.12
C VAL A 115 1.60 -3.02 5.14
N GLN A 116 2.82 -2.53 5.00
CA GLN A 116 3.31 -1.39 5.76
C GLN A 116 3.28 -0.13 4.89
N LEU A 117 2.62 0.92 5.37
CA LEU A 117 2.64 2.24 4.75
C LEU A 117 3.50 3.18 5.59
N ALA A 118 4.52 3.79 5.00
CA ALA A 118 5.23 4.90 5.62
C ALA A 118 4.92 6.22 4.89
N THR A 119 4.56 7.25 5.65
CA THR A 119 4.26 8.58 5.11
C THR A 119 4.50 9.68 6.13
N GLN A 120 4.33 10.93 5.72
CA GLN A 120 4.61 12.11 6.55
C GLN A 120 3.42 12.47 7.45
N PHE A 121 3.70 12.52 8.75
CA PHE A 121 2.82 13.01 9.81
C PHE A 121 3.30 14.36 10.33
N TYR A 122 2.35 15.23 10.65
CA TYR A 122 2.58 16.60 11.06
C TYR A 122 1.80 16.86 12.34
N ASN A 123 2.41 17.56 13.30
CA ASN A 123 1.67 17.98 14.48
C ASN A 123 0.84 19.22 14.18
N CYS A 124 -0.32 19.33 14.83
CA CYS A 124 -1.08 20.57 14.82
C CYS A 124 -0.41 21.60 15.72
N THR A 125 -0.24 22.83 15.23
CA THR A 125 0.40 23.93 15.97
C THR A 125 -0.39 24.41 17.19
N SER A 126 -1.65 23.97 17.34
CA SER A 126 -2.51 24.33 18.47
C SER A 126 -2.75 23.17 19.42
N CYS A 127 -3.27 22.03 18.94
CA CYS A 127 -3.65 20.91 19.81
C CYS A 127 -2.61 19.78 19.87
N GLY A 128 -1.50 19.88 19.15
CA GLY A 128 -0.40 18.90 19.16
C GLY A 128 -0.70 17.54 18.50
N LYS A 129 -1.93 17.29 18.05
CA LYS A 129 -2.28 16.00 17.41
C LYS A 129 -1.50 15.77 16.11
N ALA A 130 -0.83 14.63 16.02
CA ALA A 130 -0.17 14.14 14.82
C ALA A 130 -1.19 13.61 13.80
N GLN A 131 -1.02 14.00 12.54
CA GLN A 131 -1.86 13.53 11.44
C GLN A 131 -1.19 13.70 10.08
N MET A 132 -1.63 12.94 9.09
CA MET A 132 -1.29 13.20 7.70
C MET A 132 -1.91 14.51 7.23
N ARG A 133 -1.34 15.11 6.20
CA ARG A 133 -1.90 16.30 5.56
C ARG A 133 -3.28 16.06 4.93
N SER A 134 -3.43 14.95 4.20
CA SER A 134 -4.65 14.61 3.47
C SER A 134 -4.66 13.14 3.09
N ARG A 135 -5.78 12.44 3.34
CA ARG A 135 -5.99 11.06 2.84
C ARG A 135 -6.00 11.03 1.32
N ASP A 136 -6.59 12.04 0.68
CA ASP A 136 -6.69 12.09 -0.78
C ASP A 136 -5.33 12.23 -1.45
N ASP A 137 -4.38 12.92 -0.80
CA ASP A 137 -3.03 13.02 -1.33
C ASP A 137 -2.32 11.65 -1.22
N VAL A 138 -2.51 10.90 -0.13
CA VAL A 138 -1.99 9.52 0.00
C VAL A 138 -2.64 8.57 -1.01
N ARG A 139 -3.98 8.61 -1.16
CA ARG A 139 -4.72 7.78 -2.14
C ARG A 139 -4.27 8.01 -3.58
N LYS A 140 -3.84 9.23 -3.93
CA LYS A 140 -3.30 9.53 -5.26
C LYS A 140 -1.94 8.89 -5.51
N LEU A 141 -1.11 8.77 -4.47
CA LEU A 141 0.24 8.19 -4.58
C LEU A 141 0.22 6.66 -4.50
N LEU A 142 -0.77 6.10 -3.80
CA LEU A 142 -0.84 4.67 -3.49
C LEU A 142 -0.78 3.75 -4.72
N PRO A 143 -1.55 3.96 -5.82
CA PRO A 143 -1.49 3.08 -6.98
C PRO A 143 -0.09 2.97 -7.58
N ALA A 144 0.62 4.10 -7.70
CA ALA A 144 1.97 4.13 -8.26
C ALA A 144 3.00 3.52 -7.31
N ALA A 145 2.91 3.78 -6.00
CA ALA A 145 3.77 3.15 -5.00
C ALA A 145 3.59 1.62 -4.99
N MET A 146 2.34 1.13 -5.05
CA MET A 146 2.05 -0.30 -5.15
C MET A 146 2.56 -0.91 -6.46
N ALA A 147 2.34 -0.24 -7.61
CA ALA A 147 2.87 -0.71 -8.89
C ALA A 147 4.40 -0.84 -8.88
N ARG A 148 5.10 0.09 -8.23
CA ARG A 148 6.55 0.01 -8.02
C ARG A 148 6.95 -1.15 -7.11
N ALA A 149 6.19 -1.42 -6.03
CA ALA A 149 6.41 -2.56 -5.15
C ALA A 149 6.22 -3.89 -5.91
N PHE A 150 5.17 -4.00 -6.73
CA PHE A 150 4.94 -5.17 -7.59
C PHE A 150 6.05 -5.36 -8.62
N LYS A 151 6.50 -4.27 -9.24
CA LYS A 151 7.65 -4.31 -10.17
C LYS A 151 8.92 -4.78 -9.46
N ALA A 152 9.21 -4.28 -8.26
CA ALA A 152 10.34 -4.74 -7.44
C ALA A 152 10.22 -6.24 -7.10
N ALA A 153 9.00 -6.73 -6.92
CA ALA A 153 8.70 -8.14 -6.71
C ALA A 153 8.82 -9.01 -7.97
N ARG A 154 9.02 -8.41 -9.15
CA ARG A 154 8.89 -9.05 -10.47
C ARG A 154 7.49 -9.63 -10.71
N LEU A 155 6.47 -8.99 -10.15
CA LEU A 155 5.07 -9.25 -10.39
C LEU A 155 4.58 -8.28 -11.45
N ASN A 156 4.34 -8.78 -12.66
CA ASN A 156 3.82 -7.97 -13.76
C ASN A 156 2.31 -8.20 -13.91
N PRO A 157 1.51 -7.12 -14.07
CA PRO A 157 0.17 -7.27 -14.59
C PRO A 157 0.28 -7.79 -16.03
N GLU A 158 -0.48 -8.83 -16.33
CA GLU A 158 -0.47 -9.50 -17.63
C GLU A 158 -1.26 -8.75 -18.70
#